data_AF-A0A9N8PPK7-F1
#
_entry.id   AF-A0A9N8PPK7-F1
#
_cell.length_a   1.000
_cell.length_b   1.000
_cell.length_c   1.000
_cell.angle_alpha   90.00
_cell.angle_beta   90.00
_cell.angle_gamma   90.00
#
_symmetry.space_group_name_H-M   'P 1'
#
loop_
_entity.id
_entity.type
_entity.pdbx_description
1 polymer ?
#
loop_
_entity_poly.entity_id
_entity_poly.type
_entity_poly.pdbx_seq_one_letter_code
_entity_poly.pdbx_strand_id
1 'polypeptide(L)'
;MLYELIGVVRPGNLAEVREIAKTTGNIVLNAGGVVRGITNWGVFHLPKPMRKNTVTHNTGHYFVVRFDSSARTQHAVRRTLELIAAAGR
;
A
#
# COMPACT_ATOMS: atom_id res chain seq x y z
N MET A 1 7.32 10.14 13.72
CA MET A 1 6.48 9.09 14.34
C MET A 1 6.61 7.84 13.50
N LEU A 2 6.54 6.67 14.14
CA LEU A 2 6.51 5.39 13.44
C LEU A 2 5.10 5.13 12.92
N TYR A 3 4.97 4.86 11.64
CA TYR A 3 3.73 4.49 10.96
C TYR A 3 3.87 3.12 10.30
N GLU A 4 2.73 2.45 10.16
CA GLU A 4 2.60 1.18 9.47
C GLU A 4 1.50 1.27 8.43
N LEU A 5 1.85 1.03 7.17
CA LEU A 5 0.93 0.92 6.06
C LEU A 5 0.67 -0.56 5.78
N ILE A 6 -0.59 -0.97 5.86
CA ILE A 6 -1.04 -2.30 5.40
C ILE A 6 -1.74 -2.12 4.06
N GLY A 7 -1.10 -2.61 2.99
CA GLY A 7 -1.63 -2.58 1.64
C GLY A 7 -2.30 -3.90 1.27
N VAL A 8 -3.46 -3.82 0.60
CA VAL A 8 -4.17 -4.96 0.03
C VAL A 8 -4.42 -4.67 -1.44
N VAL A 9 -3.77 -5.41 -2.32
CA VAL A 9 -3.90 -5.25 -3.77
C VAL A 9 -4.49 -6.50 -4.41
N ARG A 10 -4.87 -6.39 -5.69
CA ARG A 10 -5.39 -7.54 -6.44
C ARG A 10 -4.30 -8.61 -6.56
N PRO A 11 -4.62 -9.89 -6.31
CA PRO A 11 -3.66 -10.97 -6.50
C PRO A 11 -3.35 -11.16 -7.99
N GLY A 12 -2.18 -11.73 -8.28
CA GLY A 12 -1.76 -12.06 -9.65
C GLY A 12 -0.86 -11.02 -10.32
N ASN A 13 -0.63 -9.85 -9.71
CA ASN A 13 0.29 -8.84 -10.23
C ASN A 13 1.27 -8.34 -9.15
N LEU A 14 2.40 -9.03 -8.99
CA LEU A 14 3.44 -8.64 -8.04
C LEU A 14 4.10 -7.29 -8.39
N ALA A 15 4.05 -6.87 -9.66
CA ALA A 15 4.57 -5.57 -10.07
C ALA A 15 3.77 -4.43 -9.43
N GLU A 16 2.46 -4.61 -9.22
CA GLU A 16 1.61 -3.63 -8.53
C GLU A 16 2.06 -3.42 -7.08
N VAL A 17 2.34 -4.51 -6.36
CA VAL A 17 2.91 -4.46 -4.99
C VAL A 17 4.24 -3.69 -4.98
N ARG A 18 5.13 -4.00 -5.93
CA ARG A 18 6.46 -3.38 -6.03
C ARG A 18 6.35 -1.88 -6.30
N GLU A 19 5.49 -1.48 -7.23
CA GLU A 19 5.30 -0.07 -7.58
C GLU A 19 4.69 0.73 -6.42
N ILE A 20 3.73 0.16 -5.70
CA ILE A 20 3.14 0.83 -4.53
C ILE A 20 4.17 0.98 -3.39
N ALA A 21 4.94 -0.08 -3.11
CA ALA A 21 5.99 -0.03 -2.10
C ALA A 21 7.08 0.98 -2.47
N LYS A 22 7.51 1.00 -3.74
CA LYS A 22 8.49 1.96 -4.27
C LYS A 22 7.97 3.40 -4.19
N THR A 23 6.74 3.65 -4.59
CA THR A 23 6.11 4.98 -4.53
C THR A 23 6.03 5.48 -3.09
N THR A 24 5.58 4.61 -2.17
CA THR A 24 5.52 4.93 -0.74
C THR A 24 6.91 5.24 -0.18
N GLY A 25 7.90 4.38 -0.49
CA GLY A 25 9.28 4.58 -0.06
C GLY A 25 9.86 5.90 -0.58
N ASN A 26 9.64 6.23 -1.85
CA ASN A 26 10.11 7.48 -2.43
C ASN A 26 9.50 8.71 -1.74
N ILE A 27 8.19 8.71 -1.45
CA ILE A 27 7.54 9.82 -0.73
C ILE A 27 8.17 10.00 0.66
N VAL A 28 8.40 8.90 1.38
CA VAL A 28 8.99 8.93 2.72
C VAL A 28 10.43 9.44 2.67
N LEU A 29 11.27 8.83 1.82
CA LEU A 29 12.70 9.15 1.72
C LEU A 29 12.93 10.57 1.24
N ASN A 30 12.17 11.04 0.23
CA ASN A 30 12.29 12.41 -0.29
C ASN A 30 11.87 13.46 0.73
N ALA A 31 11.02 13.11 1.70
CA ALA A 31 10.62 13.99 2.79
C ALA A 31 11.53 13.88 4.03
N GLY A 32 12.68 13.20 3.93
CA GLY A 32 13.62 13.01 5.04
C GLY A 32 13.18 11.97 6.07
N GLY A 33 12.18 11.13 5.76
CA GLY A 33 11.78 10.01 6.58
C GLY A 33 12.65 8.77 6.37
N VAL A 34 12.43 7.74 7.18
CA VAL A 34 13.18 6.47 7.14
C VAL A 34 12.23 5.31 6.91
N VAL A 35 12.50 4.50 5.88
CA VAL A 35 11.79 3.22 5.69
C VAL A 35 12.48 2.16 6.54
N ARG A 36 11.74 1.58 7.49
CA ARG A 36 12.23 0.56 8.43
C ARG A 36 12.21 -0.83 7.84
N GLY A 37 11.26 -1.11 6.95
CA GLY A 37 11.11 -2.41 6.33
C GLY A 37 9.87 -2.51 5.47
N ILE A 38 9.94 -3.45 4.53
CA ILE A 38 8.84 -3.82 3.65
C ILE A 38 8.69 -5.34 3.79
N THR A 39 7.50 -5.80 4.16
CA THR A 39 7.22 -7.22 4.38
C THR A 39 6.09 -7.66 3.47
N ASN A 40 6.36 -8.65 2.64
CA ASN A 40 5.35 -9.29 1.80
C ASN A 40 4.70 -10.42 2.60
N TRP A 41 3.39 -10.36 2.83
CA TRP A 41 2.65 -11.44 3.49
C TRP A 41 2.11 -12.46 2.49
N GLY A 42 1.82 -12.04 1.25
CA GLY A 42 1.29 -12.92 0.21
C GLY A 42 -0.23 -12.83 0.06
N VAL A 43 -0.82 -13.82 -0.61
CA VAL A 43 -2.24 -13.84 -0.95
C VAL A 43 -3.04 -14.55 0.13
N PHE A 44 -4.02 -13.86 0.72
CA PHE A 44 -4.96 -14.44 1.69
C PHE A 44 -6.41 -14.10 1.33
N HIS A 45 -7.34 -14.81 1.96
CA HIS A 45 -8.75 -14.45 1.90
C HIS A 45 -9.00 -13.09 2.55
N LEU A 46 -9.90 -12.33 1.95
CA LEU A 46 -10.45 -11.14 2.57
C LEU A 46 -11.44 -11.57 3.67
N PRO A 47 -11.59 -10.80 4.77
CA PRO A 47 -12.54 -11.15 5.84
C PRO A 47 -13.99 -11.30 5.36
N LYS A 48 -14.33 -10.62 4.26
CA LYS A 48 -15.58 -10.73 3.53
C LYS A 48 -15.36 -10.40 2.06
N PRO A 49 -16.21 -10.86 1.13
CA PRO A 49 -16.16 -10.43 -0.26
C PRO A 49 -16.25 -8.90 -0.37
N MET A 50 -15.29 -8.28 -1.07
CA MET A 50 -15.26 -6.83 -1.28
C MET A 50 -15.51 -6.51 -2.75
N ARG A 51 -16.43 -5.60 -3.03
CA ARG A 51 -16.72 -5.14 -4.40
C ARG A 51 -15.98 -3.83 -4.68
N LYS A 52 -15.17 -3.81 -5.73
CA LYS A 52 -14.47 -2.60 -6.20
C LYS A 52 -14.42 -2.59 -7.72
N ASN A 53 -14.68 -1.42 -8.33
CA ASN A 53 -14.74 -1.24 -9.78
C ASN A 53 -15.58 -2.34 -10.47
N THR A 54 -16.76 -2.62 -9.91
CA THR A 54 -17.71 -3.63 -10.41
C THR A 54 -17.26 -5.10 -10.27
N VAL A 55 -16.02 -5.36 -9.85
CA VAL A 55 -15.49 -6.72 -9.60
C VAL A 55 -15.61 -7.09 -8.12
N THR A 56 -16.00 -8.33 -7.83
CA THR A 56 -15.99 -8.90 -6.48
C THR A 56 -14.66 -9.61 -6.24
N HIS A 57 -13.98 -9.25 -5.16
CA HIS A 57 -12.74 -9.86 -4.72
C HIS A 57 -12.98 -10.67 -3.44
N ASN A 58 -12.46 -11.90 -3.42
CA ASN A 58 -12.50 -12.79 -2.25
C ASN A 58 -11.11 -12.99 -1.62
N THR A 59 -10.07 -12.61 -2.35
CA THR A 59 -8.67 -12.70 -1.95
C THR A 59 -7.96 -11.38 -2.26
N GLY A 60 -6.89 -11.11 -1.51
CA GLY A 60 -6.04 -9.95 -1.68
C GLY A 60 -4.59 -10.32 -1.40
N HIS A 61 -3.67 -9.63 -2.07
CA HIS A 61 -2.24 -9.73 -1.79
C HIS A 61 -1.87 -8.68 -0.73
N TYR A 62 -1.50 -9.14 0.45
CA TYR A 62 -1.15 -8.31 1.60
C TYR A 62 0.35 -8.02 1.64
N PHE A 63 0.69 -6.78 1.96
CA PHE A 63 2.04 -6.37 2.28
C PHE A 63 2.03 -5.22 3.27
N VAL A 64 3.16 -5.04 3.95
CA VAL A 64 3.34 -4.01 4.98
C VAL A 64 4.54 -3.14 4.66
N VAL A 65 4.41 -1.83 4.86
CA VAL A 65 5.51 -0.88 4.83
C VAL A 65 5.56 -0.15 6.17
N ARG A 66 6.69 -0.29 6.88
CA ARG A 66 6.94 0.40 8.16
C ARG A 66 7.90 1.56 7.91
N PHE A 67 7.56 2.75 8.40
CA PHE A 67 8.39 3.94 8.20
C PHE A 67 8.24 4.97 9.30
N ASP A 68 9.30 5.72 9.55
CA ASP A 68 9.26 6.94 10.37
C ASP A 68 9.15 8.16 9.48
N SER A 69 8.17 9.01 9.75
CA SER A 69 8.07 10.31 9.08
C SER A 69 7.25 11.33 9.90
N SER A 70 7.07 12.53 9.34
CA SER A 70 6.13 13.52 9.84
C SER A 70 4.68 13.11 9.54
N ALA A 71 3.72 13.62 10.31
CA ALA A 71 2.29 13.40 10.03
C ALA A 71 1.90 13.91 8.64
N ARG A 72 2.49 15.03 8.19
CA ARG A 72 2.28 15.58 6.84
C ARG A 72 2.70 14.59 5.76
N THR A 73 3.85 13.95 5.91
CA THR A 73 4.36 12.93 4.97
C THR A 73 3.44 11.71 4.95
N GLN A 74 2.99 11.25 6.12
CA GLN A 74 2.03 10.14 6.22
C GLN A 74 0.72 10.45 5.47
N HIS A 75 0.19 11.67 5.61
CA HIS A 75 -0.99 12.10 4.88
C HIS A 75 -0.75 12.16 3.37
N ALA A 76 0.43 12.58 2.92
CA ALA A 76 0.81 12.57 1.51
C ALA A 76 0.88 11.14 0.95
N VAL A 77 1.45 10.18 1.70
CA VAL A 77 1.42 8.75 1.35
C VAL A 77 -0.03 8.29 1.19
N ARG A 78 -0.87 8.50 2.22
CA ARG A 78 -2.28 8.08 2.19
C ARG A 78 -3.02 8.64 0.96
N ARG A 79 -2.92 9.95 0.73
CA ARG A 79 -3.58 10.61 -0.41
C ARG A 79 -3.12 10.03 -1.75
N THR A 80 -1.82 9.73 -1.89
CA THR A 80 -1.27 9.16 -3.12
C THR A 80 -1.83 7.76 -3.39
N LEU A 81 -1.93 6.94 -2.33
CA LEU A 81 -2.49 5.59 -2.45
C LEU A 81 -3.98 5.59 -2.77
N GLU A 82 -4.75 6.51 -2.17
CA GLU A 82 -6.16 6.71 -2.50
C GLU A 82 -6.35 7.04 -3.99
N LEU A 83 -5.49 7.89 -4.55
CA LEU A 83 -5.50 8.23 -5.99
C LEU A 83 -5.12 7.04 -6.88
N ILE A 84 -4.08 6.27 -6.53
CA ILE A 84 -3.70 5.05 -7.27
C ILE A 84 -4.86 4.06 -7.27
N ALA A 85 -5.50 3.87 -6.12
CA ALA A 85 -6.59 2.94 -5.94
C ALA A 85 -7.88 3.38 -6.66
N ALA A 86 -8.06 4.68 -6.90
CA ALA A 86 -9.15 5.25 -7.70
C ALA A 86 -8.88 5.19 -9.20
N ALA A 87 -7.61 5.29 -9.63
CA ALA A 87 -7.21 5.30 -11.03
C ALA A 87 -7.42 3.96 -11.76
N GLY A 88 -7.78 2.89 -11.06
CA GLY A 88 -8.13 1.59 -11.66
C GLY A 88 -7.00 0.89 -12.40
N ARG A 89 -5.76 1.39 -12.29
CA ARG A 89 -4.55 0.74 -12.82
C ARG A 89 -4.22 -0.53 -12.05
#